data_AF-A0A661GUC9-F1
#
_entry.id   AF-A0A661GUC9-F1
#
_cell.length_a   1.000
_cell.length_b   1.000
_cell.length_c   1.000
_cell.angle_alpha   90.00
_cell.angle_beta   90.00
_cell.angle_gamma   90.00
#
_symmetry.space_group_name_H-M   'P 1'
#
loop_
_entity.id
_entity.type
_entity.pdbx_description
1 polymer ?
#
loop_
_entity_poly.entity_id
_entity_poly.type
_entity_poly.pdbx_seq_one_letter_code
_entity_poly.pdbx_strand_id
1 'polypeptide(L)'
;MLTEEEQARKELFDAYNAEAGDRMTLEERYGQVWDSKQLQEEFIVKGFAAPAVMVVRKSDKIQGFLTFQHAPRFYWGFTPLGS
;
A
#
# COMPACT_ATOMS: atom_id res chain seq x y z
N MET A 1 14.50 -12.66 19.15
CA MET A 1 14.71 -11.20 19.15
C MET A 1 14.48 -10.76 17.73
N LEU A 2 13.59 -9.78 17.50
CA LEU A 2 13.40 -9.23 16.14
C LEU A 2 14.68 -8.49 15.75
N THR A 3 15.04 -8.51 14.47
CA THR A 3 16.11 -7.66 13.96
C THR A 3 15.67 -6.19 13.97
N GLU A 4 16.61 -5.26 13.91
CA GLU A 4 16.30 -3.83 13.82
C GLU A 4 15.41 -3.51 12.60
N GLU A 5 15.59 -4.22 11.49
CA GLU A 5 14.77 -4.09 10.28
C GLU A 5 13.34 -4.61 10.49
N GLU A 6 13.18 -5.75 11.17
CA GLU A 6 11.87 -6.29 11.51
C GLU A 6 11.11 -5.38 12.48
N GLN A 7 11.84 -4.77 13.43
CA GLN A 7 11.31 -3.78 14.36
C GLN A 7 10.83 -2.52 13.62
N ALA A 8 11.65 -1.96 12.73
CA ALA A 8 11.29 -0.79 11.93
C ALA A 8 10.07 -1.04 11.03
N ARG A 9 10.00 -2.20 10.38
CA ARG A 9 8.83 -2.60 9.56
C ARG A 9 7.56 -2.70 10.39
N LYS A 10 7.67 -3.27 11.60
CA LYS A 10 6.53 -3.37 12.53
C LYS A 10 6.08 -1.98 13.00
N GLU A 11 7.01 -1.11 13.37
CA GLU A 11 6.68 0.26 13.81
C GLU A 11 6.03 1.08 12.69
N LEU A 12 6.51 0.95 11.45
CA LEU A 12 5.90 1.61 10.28
C LEU A 12 4.47 1.11 10.06
N PHE A 13 4.28 -0.21 10.16
CA PHE A 13 2.97 -0.84 10.02
C PHE A 13 2.00 -0.41 11.12
N ASP A 14 2.46 -0.37 12.36
CA ASP A 14 1.67 0.06 13.50
C ASP A 14 1.33 1.55 13.38
N ALA A 15 2.26 2.40 12.92
CA ALA A 15 2.01 3.82 12.69
C ALA A 15 0.91 4.06 11.64
N TYR A 16 0.97 3.35 10.50
CA TYR A 16 -0.07 3.44 9.46
C TYR A 16 -1.45 2.95 9.92
N ASN A 17 -1.50 1.95 10.81
CA ASN A 17 -2.76 1.44 11.33
C ASN A 17 -3.26 2.19 12.58
N ALA A 18 -2.37 2.85 13.35
CA ALA A 18 -2.73 3.67 14.51
C ALA A 18 -3.31 5.03 14.09
N GLU A 19 -2.79 5.61 13.01
CA GLU A 19 -3.39 6.76 12.30
C GLU A 19 -4.16 6.31 11.06
N ALA A 20 -4.97 5.26 11.17
CA ALA A 20 -5.82 4.83 10.06
C ALA A 20 -6.80 5.95 9.68
N GLY A 21 -6.42 6.74 8.68
CA GLY A 21 -7.21 7.85 8.17
C GLY A 21 -8.43 7.36 7.42
N ASP A 22 -9.43 8.23 7.34
CA ASP A 22 -10.48 8.05 6.34
C ASP A 22 -9.91 8.28 4.92
N ARG A 23 -10.70 7.92 3.91
CA ARG A 23 -10.30 8.06 2.51
C ARG A 23 -9.89 9.50 2.19
N MET A 24 -10.64 10.49 2.69
CA MET A 24 -10.40 11.90 2.42
C MET A 24 -9.01 12.35 2.91
N THR A 25 -8.65 12.00 4.15
CA THR A 25 -7.35 12.32 4.75
C THR A 25 -6.21 11.67 3.97
N LEU A 26 -6.39 10.41 3.56
CA LEU A 26 -5.39 9.69 2.76
C LEU A 26 -5.25 10.30 1.36
N GLU A 27 -6.35 10.72 0.74
CA GLU A 27 -6.35 11.35 -0.58
C GLU A 27 -5.68 12.73 -0.55
N GLU A 28 -5.90 13.52 0.51
CA GLU A 28 -5.19 14.79 0.72
C GLU A 28 -3.68 14.60 0.87
N ARG A 29 -3.24 13.53 1.55
CA ARG A 29 -1.82 13.26 1.84
C ARG A 29 -1.08 12.59 0.69
N TYR A 30 -1.70 11.65 0.01
CA TYR A 30 -1.04 10.75 -0.95
C TYR A 30 -1.60 10.83 -2.37
N GLY A 31 -2.65 11.63 -2.60
CA GLY A 31 -3.31 11.75 -3.88
C GLY A 31 -4.30 10.61 -4.12
N GLN A 32 -4.03 9.74 -5.09
CA GLN A 32 -4.97 8.67 -5.42
C GLN A 32 -4.95 7.57 -4.36
N VAL A 33 -6.13 7.27 -3.81
CA VAL A 33 -6.36 6.17 -2.88
C VAL A 33 -7.33 5.18 -3.51
N TRP A 34 -6.97 3.91 -3.43
CA TRP A 34 -7.80 2.80 -3.87
C TRP A 34 -8.39 2.08 -2.67
N ASP A 35 -9.68 1.77 -2.74
CA ASP A 35 -10.25 0.69 -1.94
C ASP A 35 -9.94 -0.69 -2.58
N SER A 36 -10.41 -1.77 -1.94
CA SER A 36 -10.14 -3.13 -2.43
C SER A 36 -10.76 -3.42 -3.81
N LYS A 37 -11.89 -2.79 -4.15
CA LYS A 37 -12.56 -2.98 -5.43
C LYS A 37 -11.82 -2.22 -6.54
N GLN A 38 -11.51 -0.95 -6.31
CA GLN A 38 -10.75 -0.11 -7.23
C GLN A 38 -9.34 -0.69 -7.49
N LEU A 39 -8.70 -1.23 -6.45
CA LEU A 39 -7.42 -1.94 -6.59
C LEU A 39 -7.53 -3.11 -7.57
N GLN A 40 -8.57 -3.94 -7.43
CA GLN A 40 -8.78 -5.10 -8.30
C GLN A 40 -9.14 -4.71 -9.73
N GLU A 41 -9.73 -3.54 -9.95
CA GLU A 41 -10.03 -3.01 -11.28
C GLU A 41 -8.74 -2.62 -12.00
N GLU A 42 -7.84 -1.90 -11.34
CA GLU A 42 -6.64 -1.31 -11.95
C GLU A 42 -5.38 -2.20 -11.88
N PHE A 43 -5.30 -3.12 -10.91
CA PHE A 43 -4.09 -3.88 -10.62
C PHE A 43 -4.35 -5.40 -10.52
N ILE A 44 -3.27 -6.16 -10.75
CA ILE A 44 -3.20 -7.59 -10.43
C ILE A 44 -2.29 -7.73 -9.20
N VAL A 45 -2.86 -8.16 -8.07
CA VAL A 45 -2.10 -8.38 -6.82
C VAL A 45 -1.23 -9.63 -6.96
N LYS A 46 0.05 -9.51 -6.61
CA LYS A 46 1.04 -10.60 -6.67
C LYS A 46 1.38 -11.16 -5.29
N GLY A 47 1.40 -10.31 -4.26
CA GLY A 47 1.68 -10.74 -2.89
C GLY A 47 1.68 -9.57 -1.91
N PHE A 48 1.55 -9.87 -0.63
CA PHE A 48 1.57 -8.89 0.45
C PHE A 48 2.86 -9.02 1.26
N ALA A 49 3.49 -7.88 1.53
CA ALA A 49 4.66 -7.75 2.39
C ALA A 49 4.51 -6.45 3.18
N ALA A 50 3.73 -6.50 4.26
CA ALA A 50 3.33 -5.33 5.05
C ALA A 50 4.53 -4.42 5.37
N PRO A 51 4.41 -3.09 5.18
CA PRO A 51 3.20 -2.33 4.80
C PRO A 51 2.98 -2.18 3.29
N ALA A 52 3.65 -2.98 2.45
CA ALA A 52 3.54 -2.93 1.00
C ALA A 52 2.76 -4.11 0.41
N VAL A 53 2.14 -3.89 -0.75
CA VAL A 53 1.56 -4.92 -1.60
C VAL A 53 2.20 -4.85 -2.97
N MET A 54 2.69 -5.98 -3.47
CA MET A 54 3.24 -6.10 -4.82
C MET A 54 2.11 -6.26 -5.82
N VAL A 55 2.13 -5.45 -6.88
CA VAL A 55 1.09 -5.39 -7.90
C VAL A 55 1.66 -5.27 -9.31
N VAL A 56 0.84 -5.62 -10.31
CA VAL A 56 1.07 -5.26 -11.71
C VAL A 56 -0.08 -4.38 -12.17
N ARG A 57 0.23 -3.16 -12.64
CA ARG A 57 -0.77 -2.24 -13.18
C ARG A 57 -1.27 -2.75 -14.53
N LYS A 58 -2.59 -2.81 -14.71
CA LYS A 58 -3.18 -3.48 -15.87
C LYS A 58 -3.04 -2.70 -17.17
N SER A 59 -3.04 -1.36 -17.11
CA SER A 59 -3.03 -0.47 -18.28
C SER A 59 -1.72 -0.57 -19.07
N ASP A 60 -0.59 -0.71 -18.39
CA ASP A 60 0.76 -0.69 -18.98
C ASP A 60 1.62 -1.92 -18.61
N LYS A 61 1.08 -2.85 -17.82
CA LYS A 61 1.75 -4.08 -17.37
C LYS A 61 3.00 -3.85 -16.52
N ILE A 62 3.16 -2.65 -15.95
CA ILE A 62 4.29 -2.33 -15.08
C ILE A 62 4.09 -2.97 -13.70
N GLN A 63 5.11 -3.68 -13.22
CA GLN A 63 5.14 -4.21 -11.86
C GLN A 63 5.58 -3.11 -10.89
N GLY A 64 5.07 -3.13 -9.67
CA GLY A 64 5.43 -2.16 -8.64
C GLY A 64 4.87 -2.53 -7.28
N PHE A 65 4.91 -1.55 -6.37
CA PHE A 65 4.37 -1.68 -5.03
C PHE A 65 3.37 -0.56 -4.73
N LEU A 66 2.40 -0.86 -3.89
CA LEU A 66 1.53 0.11 -3.22
C LEU A 66 1.72 -0.02 -1.72
N THR A 67 1.56 1.08 -1.00
CA THR A 67 1.43 1.07 0.46
C THR A 67 -0.02 0.76 0.82
N PHE A 68 -0.26 0.12 1.97
CA PHE A 68 -1.63 -0.15 2.43
C PHE A 68 -1.79 -0.09 3.95
N GLN A 69 -2.99 0.30 4.40
CA GLN A 69 -3.45 0.11 5.79
C GLN A 69 -4.52 -0.99 5.84
N HIS A 70 -4.68 -1.68 6.98
CA HIS A 70 -5.60 -2.82 7.10
C HIS A 70 -7.05 -2.45 7.41
N ALA A 71 -7.30 -1.36 8.16
CA ALA A 71 -8.65 -1.03 8.63
C ALA A 71 -8.83 0.49 8.86
N PRO A 72 -9.67 1.19 8.07
CA PRO A 72 -10.32 0.74 6.84
C PRO A 72 -9.30 0.41 5.73
N ARG A 73 -9.53 -0.65 4.94
CA ARG A 73 -8.55 -1.13 3.95
C ARG A 73 -8.41 -0.16 2.76
N PHE A 74 -7.26 0.50 2.66
CA PHE A 74 -6.91 1.40 1.57
C PHE A 74 -5.49 1.16 1.06
N TYR A 75 -5.25 1.53 -0.20
CA TYR A 75 -3.99 1.40 -0.91
C TYR A 75 -3.63 2.74 -1.57
N TRP A 76 -2.35 3.10 -1.63
CA TRP A 76 -1.89 4.34 -2.27
C TRP A 76 -0.42 4.29 -2.67
N GLY A 77 0.05 5.32 -3.38
CA GLY A 77 1.48 5.55 -3.63
C GLY A 77 2.15 4.52 -4.55
N PHE A 78 1.57 4.28 -5.74
CA PHE A 78 2.12 3.31 -6.68
C PHE A 78 3.56 3.68 -7.07
N THR A 79 4.50 2.77 -6.78
CA THR A 79 5.91 2.91 -7.12
C THR A 79 6.30 1.82 -8.12
N PRO A 80 6.65 2.16 -9.37
CA PRO A 80 7.04 1.18 -10.38
C PRO A 80 8.41 0.57 -10.06
N LEU A 81 8.57 -0.72 -10.37
CA LEU A 81 9.86 -1.40 -10.35
C LEU A 81 10.57 -1.18 -11.69
N GLY A 82 11.74 -0.53 -11.67
CA GLY A 82 12.61 -0.38 -12.84
C GLY A 82 12.57 1.00 -13.54
N SER A 83 12.36 2.08 -12.79
CA SER A 83 12.60 3.46 -13.24
C SER A 83 14.09 3.79 -13.34
#